data_AF-G8U185-F1
#
_entry.id   AF-G8U185-F1
#
_cell.length_a   1.000
_cell.length_b   1.000
_cell.length_c   1.000
_cell.angle_alpha   90.00
_cell.angle_beta   90.00
_cell.angle_gamma   90.00
#
_symmetry.space_group_name_H-M   'P 1'
#
loop_
_entity.id
_entity.type
_entity.pdbx_description
1 polymer ?
#
loop_
_entity_poly.entity_id
_entity_poly.type
_entity_poly.pdbx_seq_one_letter_code
_entity_poly.pdbx_strand_id
1 'polypeptide(L)' 'MRYLEIRRIVALLRMIVGSVIGIVGFGTLSLGFVQLSGGTMGLGVLEILAGTFLALGVMAPLRVKRSHR' A
#
# COMPACT_ATOMS: atom_id res chain seq x y z
N MET A 1 16.60 11.85 18.75
CA MET A 1 15.99 10.50 18.80
C MET A 1 14.49 10.49 18.43
N ARG A 2 13.61 11.39 18.92
CA ARG A 2 12.16 11.40 18.60
C ARG A 2 11.78 11.44 17.09
N TYR A 3 12.55 12.12 16.24
CA TYR A 3 12.25 12.20 14.80
C TYR A 3 12.43 10.87 14.03
N LEU A 4 13.27 9.96 14.54
CA LEU A 4 13.48 8.64 13.92
C LEU A 4 12.29 7.71 14.21
N GLU A 5 11.79 7.75 15.45
CA GLU A 5 10.60 7.04 15.93
C GLU A 5 9.36 7.44 15.15
N ILE A 6 9.12 8.74 14.98
CA ILE A 6 7.96 9.27 14.23
C ILE A 6 7.99 8.81 12.77
N ARG A 7 9.17 8.86 12.11
CA ARG A 7 9.31 8.38 10.73
C ARG A 7 9.05 6.89 10.60
N ARG A 8 9.46 6.09 11.59
CA ARG A 8 9.22 4.64 11.63
C ARG A 8 7.74 4.33 11.85
N ILE A 9 7.05 5.04 12.74
CA ILE A 9 5.60 4.89 12.96
C ILE A 9 4.82 5.25 11.69
N VAL A 10 5.16 6.35 11.02
CA VAL A 10 4.52 6.75 9.76
C VAL A 10 4.75 5.71 8.66
N ALA A 11 5.94 5.12 8.59
CA ALA A 11 6.24 4.02 7.67
C ALA A 11 5.38 2.77 7.94
N LEU A 12 5.25 2.37 9.20
CA LEU A 12 4.40 1.25 9.60
C LEU A 12 2.92 1.52 9.32
N LEU A 13 2.43 2.72 9.62
CA LEU A 13 1.05 3.11 9.32
C LEU A 13 0.78 3.06 7.82
N ARG A 14 1.69 3.58 6.99
CA ARG A 14 1.56 3.49 5.52
C ARG A 14 1.55 2.05 5.03
N MET A 15 2.38 1.19 5.60
CA MET A 15 2.39 -0.24 5.26
C MET A 15 1.05 -0.89 5.61
N ILE A 16 0.53 -0.66 6.82
CA ILE A 16 -0.75 -1.21 7.26
C ILE A 16 -1.88 -0.72 6.34
N VAL A 17 -1.94 0.59 6.06
CA VAL A 17 -2.96 1.18 5.19
C VAL A 17 -2.88 0.59 3.77
N GLY A 18 -1.67 0.50 3.20
CA GLY A 18 -1.48 -0.10 1.88
C GLY A 18 -1.94 -1.57 1.82
N SER A 19 -1.60 -2.37 2.83
CA SER A 19 -2.04 -3.76 2.93
C SER A 19 -3.57 -3.89 3.04
N VAL A 20 -4.21 -3.07 3.88
CA VAL A 20 -5.68 -3.09 4.03
C VAL A 20 -6.37 -2.74 2.70
N ILE A 21 -5.89 -1.70 2.02
CA ILE A 21 -6.43 -1.30 0.71
C ILE A 21 -6.26 -2.44 -0.31
N GLY A 22 -5.10 -3.11 -0.31
CA GLY A 22 -4.86 -4.25 -1.21
C GLY A 22 -5.82 -5.43 -0.95
N ILE A 23 -6.08 -5.73 0.32
CA ILE A 23 -7.04 -6.80 0.72
C ILE A 23 -8.46 -6.45 0.28
N VAL A 24 -8.89 -5.20 0.49
CA VAL A 24 -10.20 -4.72 0.04
C VAL A 24 -10.31 -4.82 -1.48
N GLY A 25 -9.28 -4.38 -2.21
CA GLY A 25 -9.24 -4.47 -3.66
C GLY A 25 -9.35 -5.89 -4.20
N PHE A 26 -8.75 -6.86 -3.53
CA PHE A 26 -8.94 -8.28 -3.85
C PHE A 26 -10.39 -8.73 -3.65
N GLY A 27 -11.03 -8.28 -2.57
CA GLY A 27 -12.46 -8.53 -2.34
C GLY A 27 -13.34 -7.94 -3.44
N THR A 28 -13.12 -6.67 -3.80
CA THR A 28 -13.85 -5.99 -4.89
C THR A 28 -13.65 -6.71 -6.23
N LEU A 29 -12.41 -7.11 -6.54
CA LEU A 29 -12.09 -7.89 -7.74
C LEU A 29 -12.86 -9.22 -7.76
N SER A 30 -12.85 -9.95 -6.64
CA SER A 30 -13.55 -11.22 -6.50
C SER A 30 -15.07 -11.05 -6.69
N LEU A 31 -15.66 -10.00 -6.13
CA LEU A 31 -17.08 -9.68 -6.36
C LEU A 31 -17.35 -9.36 -7.83
N GLY A 32 -16.43 -8.63 -8.48
CA GLY A 32 -16.49 -8.38 -9.92
C GLY A 32 -16.52 -9.66 -10.74
N PHE A 33 -15.69 -10.65 -10.39
CA PHE A 33 -15.71 -11.99 -11.01
C PHE A 33 -17.02 -12.74 -10.82
N VAL A 34 -17.57 -12.72 -9.60
CA VAL A 34 -18.85 -13.40 -9.32
C VAL A 34 -20.01 -12.75 -10.09
N GLN A 35 -20.02 -11.43 -10.21
CA GLN A 35 -21.10 -10.67 -10.86
C GLN A 35 -20.88 -10.46 -12.36
N LEU A 36 -19.77 -10.96 -12.94
CA LEU A 36 -19.37 -10.71 -14.33
C LEU A 36 -19.36 -9.21 -14.70
N SER A 37 -19.02 -8.35 -13.73
CA SER A 37 -18.99 -6.90 -13.90
C SER A 37 -17.56 -6.42 -14.14
N GLY A 38 -17.26 -6.07 -15.40
CA GLY A 38 -15.96 -5.51 -15.78
C GLY A 38 -15.62 -4.20 -15.04
N GLY A 39 -16.64 -3.38 -14.72
CA GLY A 39 -16.44 -2.16 -13.95
C GLY A 39 -15.96 -2.43 -12.53
N THR A 40 -16.59 -3.39 -11.84
CA THR A 40 -16.21 -3.79 -10.48
C THR A 40 -14.84 -4.48 -10.47
N MET A 41 -14.54 -5.31 -11.47
CA MET A 41 -13.20 -5.89 -11.64
C MET A 41 -12.14 -4.79 -11.81
N GLY A 42 -12.38 -3.81 -12.67
CA GLY A 42 -11.46 -2.69 -12.90
C GLY A 42 -11.18 -1.89 -11.62
N LEU A 43 -12.22 -1.62 -10.84
CA LEU A 43 -12.07 -0.98 -9.52
C LEU A 43 -11.20 -1.82 -8.57
N GLY A 44 -11.45 -3.13 -8.48
CA GLY A 44 -10.63 -4.02 -7.64
C GLY A 44 -9.15 -4.03 -8.04
N VAL A 45 -8.84 -4.02 -9.34
CA VAL A 45 -7.45 -3.89 -9.82
C VAL A 45 -6.83 -2.56 -9.38
N LEU A 46 -7.56 -1.45 -9.53
CA LEU A 46 -7.07 -0.12 -9.12
C LEU A 46 -6.82 -0.04 -7.61
N GLU A 47 -7.70 -0.63 -6.80
CA GLU A 47 -7.53 -0.71 -5.35
C GLU A 47 -6.29 -1.53 -4.97
N ILE A 48 -6.07 -2.68 -5.61
CA ILE A 48 -4.86 -3.50 -5.41
C ILE A 48 -3.60 -2.71 -5.76
N LEU A 49 -3.59 -2.00 -6.90
CA LEU A 49 -2.45 -1.20 -7.33
C LEU A 49 -2.18 -0.04 -6.36
N ALA A 50 -3.22 0.66 -5.91
CA ALA A 50 -3.10 1.76 -4.95
C ALA A 50 -2.57 1.27 -3.59
N GLY A 51 -3.10 0.16 -3.08
CA GLY A 51 -2.64 -0.45 -1.84
C GLY A 51 -1.18 -0.92 -1.93
N THR A 52 -0.82 -1.56 -3.04
CA THR A 52 0.54 -1.99 -3.32
C THR A 52 1.50 -0.81 -3.43
N PHE A 53 1.12 0.28 -4.09
CA PHE A 53 1.97 1.47 -4.20
C PHE A 53 2.19 2.14 -2.84
N LEU A 54 1.15 2.19 -1.99
CA LEU A 54 1.26 2.69 -0.62
C LEU A 54 2.18 1.81 0.24
N ALA A 55 2.07 0.49 0.13
CA ALA A 55 2.91 -0.45 0.86
C ALA A 55 4.36 -0.45 0.35
N LEU A 56 4.58 -0.44 -0.96
CA LEU A 56 5.91 -0.39 -1.57
C LEU A 56 6.58 0.99 -1.44
N GLY A 57 5.81 2.07 -1.33
CA GLY A 57 6.35 3.38 -0.97
C GLY A 57 7.07 3.40 0.39
N VAL A 58 6.84 2.38 1.23
CA VAL A 58 7.60 2.12 2.46
C VAL A 58 8.94 1.42 2.18
N MET A 59 8.98 0.57 1.14
CA MET A 59 10.20 -0.11 0.67
C MET A 59 11.04 0.73 -0.29
N ALA A 60 10.47 1.77 -0.91
CA ALA A 60 11.25 2.78 -1.61
C ALA A 60 12.30 3.30 -0.63
N PRO A 61 13.60 3.06 -0.89
CA PRO A 61 14.61 3.18 0.14
C PRO A 61 14.57 4.61 0.66
N LEU A 62 14.20 4.75 1.94
CA LEU A 62 14.57 5.92 2.71
C LEU A 62 16.09 5.97 2.59
N ARG A 63 16.60 6.75 1.64
CA ARG A 63 18.02 6.93 1.38
C ARG A 63 18.58 7.56 2.64
N VAL A 64 18.92 6.72 3.61
CA VAL A 64 19.70 7.10 4.77
C VAL A 64 21.04 7.45 4.16
N LYS A 65 21.22 8.75 3.89
CA LYS A 65 22.49 9.31 3.47
C LYS A 65 23.46 8.94 4.59
N ARG A 66 24.20 7.85 4.41
CA ARG A 66 25.28 7.42 5.28
C ARG A 66 26.29 8.56 5.20
N SER A 67 26.20 9.48 6.16
CA SER A 67 27.19 10.53 6.36
C SER A 67 28.43 9.82 6.89
N HIS A 68 29.21 9.26 5.97
CA HIS A 68 30.58 8.88 6.29
C HIS A 68 31.36 10.19 6.48
N ARG A 69 32.00 10.26 7.64
CA ARG A 69 33.05 11.21 8.00
C ARG A 69 34.09 11.33 6.89
#